data_AF-A0A8T0PK02-F1
#
_entry.id   AF-A0A8T0PK02-F1
#
_cell.length_a   1.000
_cell.length_b   1.000
_cell.length_c   1.000
_cell.angle_alpha   90.00
_cell.angle_beta   90.00
_cell.angle_gamma   90.00
#
_symmetry.space_group_name_H-M   'P 1'
#
loop_
_entity.id
_entity.type
_entity.pdbx_description
1 polymer ?
#
loop_
_entity_poly.entity_id
_entity_poly.type
_entity_poly.pdbx_seq_one_letter_code
_entity_poly.pdbx_strand_id
1 'polypeptide(L)'
;MKKTSEIAALCGARACVVVYDADAGAAARPEVWPSAAEAARLFRRYRGVPEGSSLKKATGQLQHLAARFARVRGQVKRSEDANGERDAAALLHERMVAGRRPGLIAGGATGKELAALKDLVGRRLREAKERLRQLGAGEGVVHPPAVVAPAPAPAPNGGGELGAGPSCSGSSDAMEAFNKGCDLGFSWIEE
;
A
#
# COMPACT_ATOMS: atom_id res chain seq x y z
N MET A 1 18.13 -16.12 31.92
CA MET A 1 17.96 -16.48 30.48
C MET A 1 16.70 -17.29 30.11
N LYS A 2 15.64 -17.34 30.93
CA LYS A 2 14.44 -18.17 30.69
C LYS A 2 13.66 -17.87 29.39
N LYS A 3 13.41 -16.59 29.09
CA LYS A 3 12.69 -16.20 27.86
C LYS A 3 13.41 -16.67 26.60
N THR A 4 14.73 -16.59 26.59
CA THR A 4 15.55 -17.04 25.45
C THR A 4 15.43 -18.55 25.24
N SER A 5 15.50 -19.34 26.32
CA SER A 5 15.34 -20.80 26.22
C SER A 5 13.94 -21.20 25.74
N GLU A 6 12.90 -20.48 26.18
CA GLU A 6 11.52 -20.71 25.72
C GLU A 6 11.37 -20.39 24.23
N ILE A 7 11.89 -19.25 23.75
CA ILE A 7 11.86 -18.89 22.33
C ILE A 7 12.63 -19.90 21.48
N ALA A 8 13.82 -20.31 21.93
CA ALA A 8 14.62 -21.31 21.23
C ALA A 8 13.87 -22.64 21.11
N ALA A 9 13.22 -23.08 22.18
CA ALA A 9 12.44 -24.32 22.20
C ALA A 9 11.18 -24.23 21.34
N LEU A 10 10.36 -23.18 21.51
CA LEU A 10 9.09 -23.00 20.81
C LEU A 10 9.26 -22.80 19.30
N CYS A 11 10.30 -22.07 18.89
CA CYS A 11 10.53 -21.77 17.48
C CYS A 11 11.53 -22.75 16.81
N GLY A 12 12.06 -23.73 17.54
CA GLY A 12 13.15 -24.60 17.04
C GLY A 12 14.39 -23.80 16.61
N ALA A 13 14.59 -22.62 17.20
CA ALA A 13 15.61 -21.67 16.77
C ALA A 13 16.93 -21.93 17.49
N ARG A 14 18.04 -21.77 16.75
CA ARG A 14 19.38 -21.75 17.34
C ARG A 14 19.68 -20.33 17.85
N ALA A 15 19.64 -20.15 19.16
CA ALA A 15 19.85 -18.85 19.81
C ALA A 15 21.01 -18.91 20.82
N CYS A 16 21.68 -17.78 21.01
CA CYS A 16 22.57 -17.54 22.13
C CYS A 16 22.45 -16.10 22.60
N VAL A 17 22.77 -15.84 23.86
CA VAL A 17 22.82 -14.50 24.44
C VAL A 17 24.14 -14.33 25.17
N VAL A 18 24.77 -13.17 24.96
CA VAL A 18 25.98 -12.74 25.66
C VAL A 18 25.66 -11.37 26.26
N VAL A 19 25.74 -11.26 27.58
CA VAL A 19 25.49 -10.02 28.32
C VAL A 19 26.81 -9.57 28.94
N TYR A 20 27.21 -8.36 28.59
CA TYR A 20 28.32 -7.67 29.23
C TYR A 20 27.76 -6.71 30.26
N ASP A 21 28.34 -6.70 31.45
CA ASP A 21 28.08 -5.67 32.44
C ASP A 21 28.86 -4.42 32.04
N ALA A 22 28.15 -3.30 31.87
CA ALA A 22 28.75 -2.05 31.44
C ALA A 22 29.61 -1.41 32.54
N ASP A 23 29.31 -1.68 33.81
CA ASP A 23 29.94 -1.04 34.96
C ASP A 23 31.14 -1.84 35.49
N ALA A 24 31.21 -3.14 35.16
CA ALA A 24 32.27 -4.04 35.64
C ALA A 24 33.59 -3.96 34.85
N GLY A 25 33.65 -3.14 33.80
CA GLY A 25 34.83 -2.94 32.96
C GLY A 25 35.22 -4.16 32.09
N ALA A 26 36.25 -4.01 31.26
CA ALA A 26 36.61 -5.00 30.22
C ALA A 26 37.15 -6.34 30.76
N ALA A 27 37.47 -6.44 32.06
CA ALA A 27 37.97 -7.65 32.69
C ALA A 27 36.85 -8.60 33.17
N ALA A 28 35.60 -8.12 33.22
CA ALA A 28 34.48 -8.92 33.69
C ALA A 28 34.07 -9.96 32.64
N ARG A 29 33.91 -11.21 33.08
CA ARG A 29 33.44 -12.29 32.21
C ARG A 29 31.95 -12.09 31.90
N PRO A 30 31.53 -12.12 30.63
CA PRO A 30 30.12 -11.95 30.28
C PRO A 30 29.28 -13.13 30.75
N GLU A 31 28.01 -12.87 31.05
CA GLU A 31 27.00 -13.92 31.21
C GLU A 31 26.67 -14.48 29.82
N VAL A 32 26.82 -15.79 29.64
CA VAL A 32 26.61 -16.45 28.35
C VAL A 32 25.63 -17.60 28.47
N TRP A 33 24.68 -17.65 27.55
CA TRP A 33 23.76 -18.76 27.36
C TRP A 33 23.76 -19.20 25.89
N PRO A 34 23.66 -20.52 25.60
CA PRO A 34 23.56 -21.65 26.54
C PRO A 34 24.90 -22.02 27.18
N SER A 35 25.99 -21.90 26.41
CA SER A 35 27.36 -21.92 26.91
C SER A 35 28.27 -21.09 26.00
N ALA A 36 29.45 -20.74 26.49
CA ALA A 36 30.45 -20.00 25.70
C ALA A 36 30.84 -20.71 24.40
N ALA A 37 30.96 -22.05 24.43
CA ALA A 37 31.30 -22.83 23.24
C ALA A 37 30.17 -22.78 22.19
N GLU A 38 28.92 -22.87 22.62
CA GLU A 38 27.77 -22.82 21.70
C GLU A 38 27.61 -21.43 21.09
N ALA A 39 27.70 -20.38 21.92
CA ALA A 39 27.66 -19.00 21.46
C ALA A 39 28.76 -18.73 20.43
N ALA A 40 30.01 -19.15 20.70
CA ALA A 40 31.11 -18.98 19.77
C ALA A 40 30.87 -19.70 18.41
N ARG A 41 30.27 -20.89 18.41
CA ARG A 41 29.89 -21.59 17.17
C ARG A 41 28.82 -20.83 16.39
N LEU A 42 27.81 -20.30 17.08
CA LEU A 42 26.75 -19.51 16.44
C LEU A 42 27.27 -18.19 15.88
N PHE A 43 28.15 -17.49 16.60
CA PHE A 43 28.79 -16.26 16.10
C PHE A 43 29.65 -16.50 14.86
N ARG A 44 30.42 -17.60 14.81
CA ARG A 44 31.19 -17.94 13.60
C ARG A 44 30.28 -18.18 12.40
N ARG A 45 29.17 -18.91 12.59
CA ARG A 45 28.17 -19.12 11.55
C ARG A 45 27.54 -17.79 11.11
N TYR A 46 27.17 -16.93 12.06
CA TYR A 46 26.58 -15.62 11.79
C TYR A 46 27.53 -14.70 11.00
N ARG A 47 28.82 -14.66 11.36
CA ARG A 47 29.83 -13.87 10.63
C ARG A 47 30.04 -14.34 9.20
N GLY A 48 29.82 -15.62 8.91
CA GLY A 48 29.86 -16.18 7.56
C GLY A 48 28.66 -15.83 6.68
N VAL A 49 27.61 -15.19 7.22
CA VAL A 49 26.46 -14.72 6.44
C VAL A 49 26.86 -13.43 5.69
N PRO A 50 26.50 -13.27 4.39
CA PRO A 50 26.73 -12.04 3.65
C PRO A 50 26.01 -10.83 4.25
N GLU A 51 26.64 -9.65 4.26
CA GLU A 51 26.10 -8.41 4.87
C GLU A 51 24.75 -7.96 4.30
N GLY A 52 24.49 -8.19 3.01
CA GLY A 52 23.21 -7.86 2.36
C GLY A 52 22.08 -8.86 2.62
N SER A 53 22.33 -9.95 3.35
CA SER A 53 21.33 -10.96 3.65
C SER A 53 20.32 -10.44 4.68
N SER A 54 19.03 -10.64 4.43
CA SER A 54 17.98 -10.39 5.42
C SER A 54 18.21 -11.16 6.73
N LEU A 55 18.93 -12.28 6.66
CA LEU A 55 19.32 -13.11 7.81
C LEU A 55 20.34 -12.43 8.74
N LYS A 56 21.07 -11.42 8.24
CA LYS A 56 22.07 -10.65 9.00
C LYS A 56 21.53 -9.30 9.48
N LYS A 57 20.24 -9.03 9.27
CA LYS A 57 19.62 -7.78 9.68
C LYS A 57 19.45 -7.76 11.20
N ALA A 58 20.36 -7.09 11.88
CA ALA A 58 20.18 -6.72 13.27
C ALA A 58 19.34 -5.44 13.33
N THR A 59 18.16 -5.51 13.94
CA THR A 59 17.33 -4.31 14.20
C THR A 59 17.23 -4.07 15.68
N GLY A 60 17.53 -2.86 16.14
CA GLY A 60 17.27 -2.47 17.52
C GLY A 60 15.76 -2.52 17.82
N GLN A 61 15.39 -2.87 19.05
CA GLN A 61 13.99 -2.91 19.47
C GLN A 61 13.29 -1.55 19.30
N LEU A 62 13.99 -0.46 19.64
CA LEU A 62 13.48 0.90 19.46
C LEU A 62 13.29 1.26 17.98
N GLN A 63 14.24 0.88 17.11
CA GLN A 63 14.11 1.09 15.67
C GLN A 63 12.93 0.32 15.08
N HIS A 64 12.76 -0.95 15.49
CA HIS A 64 11.62 -1.75 15.07
C HIS A 64 10.29 -1.11 15.48
N LEU A 65 10.20 -0.66 16.73
CA LEU A 65 8.99 -0.01 17.23
C LEU A 65 8.71 1.33 16.54
N ALA A 66 9.74 2.16 16.33
CA ALA A 66 9.63 3.42 15.61
C ALA A 66 9.12 3.22 14.17
N ALA A 67 9.67 2.23 13.45
CA ALA A 67 9.21 1.88 12.10
C ALA A 67 7.73 1.45 12.09
N ARG A 68 7.32 0.66 13.09
CA ARG A 68 5.90 0.27 13.24
C ARG A 68 5.00 1.46 13.54
N PHE A 69 5.40 2.36 14.43
CA PHE A 69 4.66 3.59 14.70
C PHE A 69 4.50 4.46 13.45
N ALA A 70 5.57 4.65 12.68
CA ALA A 70 5.53 5.40 11.43
C ALA A 70 4.55 4.77 10.42
N ARG A 71 4.58 3.43 10.28
CA ARG A 71 3.66 2.69 9.42
C ARG A 71 2.21 2.91 9.82
N VAL A 72 1.88 2.71 11.10
CA VAL A 72 0.50 2.85 11.61
C VAL A 72 0.02 4.29 11.46
N ARG A 73 0.86 5.28 11.79
CA ARG A 73 0.52 6.70 11.57
C ARG A 73 0.23 7.00 10.11
N GLY A 74 1.04 6.47 9.18
CA GLY A 74 0.80 6.59 7.75
C GLY A 74 -0.51 5.94 7.31
N GLN A 75 -0.87 4.78 7.88
CA GLN A 75 -2.16 4.13 7.61
C GLN A 75 -3.34 4.96 8.10
N VAL A 76 -3.27 5.51 9.32
CA VAL A 76 -4.31 6.39 9.86
C VAL A 76 -4.52 7.60 8.97
N LYS A 77 -3.44 8.33 8.63
CA LYS A 77 -3.53 9.51 7.77
C LYS A 77 -4.18 9.21 6.42
N ARG A 78 -3.76 8.13 5.74
CA ARG A 78 -4.36 7.71 4.47
C ARG A 78 -5.85 7.39 4.61
N SER A 79 -6.23 6.75 5.72
CA SER A 79 -7.63 6.45 6.00
C SER A 79 -8.44 7.72 6.25
N GLU A 80 -7.91 8.69 7.00
CA GLU A 80 -8.54 9.98 7.23
C GLU A 80 -8.73 10.76 5.93
N ASP A 81 -7.69 10.82 5.08
CA ASP A 81 -7.74 11.49 3.77
C ASP A 81 -8.82 10.84 2.87
N ALA A 82 -8.81 9.51 2.79
CA ALA A 82 -9.78 8.77 1.97
C ALA A 82 -11.21 8.86 2.53
N ASN A 83 -11.37 8.92 3.86
CA ASN A 83 -12.69 9.11 4.47
C ASN A 83 -13.19 10.53 4.23
N GLY A 84 -12.34 11.54 4.40
CA GLY A 84 -12.68 12.93 4.13
C GLY A 84 -13.10 13.16 2.68
N GLU A 85 -12.51 12.46 1.72
CA GLU A 85 -12.96 12.52 0.33
C GLU A 85 -14.37 11.92 0.15
N ARG A 86 -14.63 10.76 0.76
CA ARG A 86 -15.96 10.12 0.71
C ARG A 86 -17.02 10.98 1.37
N ASP A 87 -16.71 11.57 2.53
CA ASP A 87 -17.61 12.47 3.25
C ASP A 87 -17.94 13.71 2.41
N ALA A 88 -16.93 14.32 1.79
CA ALA A 88 -17.14 15.46 0.89
C ALA A 88 -17.97 15.09 -0.34
N ALA A 89 -17.74 13.91 -0.93
CA ALA A 89 -18.52 13.43 -2.07
C ALA A 89 -19.99 13.14 -1.69
N ALA A 90 -20.22 12.51 -0.53
CA ALA A 90 -21.55 12.26 0.00
C ALA A 90 -22.31 13.56 0.28
N LEU A 91 -21.64 14.55 0.87
CA LEU A 91 -22.21 15.87 1.12
C LEU A 91 -22.57 16.59 -0.18
N LEU A 92 -21.71 16.52 -1.20
CA LEU A 92 -22.00 17.09 -2.51
C LEU A 92 -23.25 16.46 -3.12
N HIS A 93 -23.36 15.13 -3.07
CA HIS A 93 -24.52 14.40 -3.57
C HIS A 93 -25.81 14.74 -2.82
N GLU A 94 -25.76 14.78 -1.48
CA GLU A 94 -26.92 15.15 -0.65
C GLU A 94 -27.47 16.54 -1.00
N ARG A 95 -26.58 17.52 -1.20
CA ARG A 95 -26.94 18.92 -1.45
C ARG A 95 -27.37 19.17 -2.90
N MET A 96 -26.68 18.57 -3.87
CA MET A 96 -26.88 18.88 -5.30
C MET A 96 -27.85 17.95 -6.01
N VAL A 97 -27.81 16.65 -5.71
CA VAL A 97 -28.54 15.63 -6.46
C VAL A 97 -29.80 15.22 -5.72
N ALA A 98 -29.68 14.95 -4.42
CA ALA A 98 -30.80 14.46 -3.62
C ALA A 98 -31.75 15.57 -3.15
N GLY A 99 -31.37 16.85 -3.30
CA GLY A 99 -32.17 18.01 -2.87
C GLY A 99 -32.47 18.06 -1.37
N ARG A 100 -31.83 17.21 -0.56
CA ARG A 100 -32.14 17.05 0.88
C ARG A 100 -31.68 18.23 1.73
N ARG A 101 -30.70 18.99 1.25
CA ARG A 101 -30.20 20.23 1.86
C ARG A 101 -29.99 21.30 0.79
N PRO A 102 -30.97 22.17 0.53
CA PRO A 102 -30.88 23.16 -0.53
C PRO A 102 -29.81 24.23 -0.23
N GLY A 103 -28.83 24.38 -1.12
CA GLY A 103 -27.83 25.44 -1.09
C GLY A 103 -26.69 25.24 -0.08
N LEU A 104 -25.56 25.89 -0.37
CA LEU A 104 -24.37 25.87 0.51
C LEU A 104 -24.50 26.86 1.67
N ILE A 105 -25.00 28.07 1.38
CA ILE A 105 -25.13 29.16 2.36
C ILE A 105 -26.47 29.07 3.11
N ALA A 106 -27.59 28.98 2.39
CA ALA A 106 -28.91 28.84 2.99
C ALA A 106 -29.10 27.49 3.72
N GLY A 107 -28.43 26.44 3.25
CA GLY A 107 -28.43 25.10 3.87
C GLY A 107 -27.40 24.92 4.98
N GLY A 108 -26.84 26.00 5.54
CA GLY A 108 -26.02 25.98 6.76
C GLY A 108 -24.75 25.15 6.68
N ALA A 109 -24.05 25.09 5.54
CA ALA A 109 -22.79 24.36 5.45
C ALA A 109 -21.75 24.96 6.41
N THR A 110 -21.06 24.09 7.16
CA THR A 110 -19.99 24.57 8.04
C THR A 110 -18.79 25.02 7.20
N GLY A 111 -17.94 25.89 7.76
CA GLY A 111 -16.71 26.33 7.07
C GLY A 111 -15.80 25.15 6.67
N LYS A 112 -15.75 24.10 7.52
CA LYS A 112 -15.00 22.87 7.24
C LYS A 112 -15.60 22.07 6.08
N GLU A 113 -16.92 21.94 6.04
CA GLU A 113 -17.64 21.30 4.93
C GLU A 113 -17.40 22.03 3.61
N LEU A 114 -17.50 23.36 3.62
CA LEU A 114 -17.28 24.16 2.42
C LEU A 114 -15.83 24.05 1.92
N ALA A 115 -14.86 24.07 2.82
CA ALA A 115 -13.45 23.86 2.47
C ALA A 115 -13.22 22.47 1.83
N ALA A 116 -13.76 21.41 2.44
CA ALA A 116 -13.66 20.05 1.92
C ALA A 116 -14.30 19.89 0.53
N LEU A 117 -15.49 20.49 0.32
CA LEU A 117 -16.17 20.51 -0.97
C LEU A 117 -15.37 21.28 -2.03
N LYS A 118 -14.87 22.47 -1.68
CA LYS A 118 -14.02 23.28 -2.57
C LYS A 118 -12.79 22.48 -3.02
N ASP A 119 -12.13 21.82 -2.08
CA ASP A 119 -10.94 21.03 -2.37
C ASP A 119 -11.25 19.83 -3.27
N LEU A 120 -12.34 19.11 -2.99
CA LEU A 120 -12.81 17.98 -3.79
C LEU A 120 -13.13 18.40 -5.23
N VAL A 121 -13.97 19.42 -5.41
CA VAL A 121 -14.36 19.93 -6.73
C VAL A 121 -13.13 20.45 -7.48
N GLY A 122 -12.25 21.17 -6.78
CA GLY A 122 -10.98 21.65 -7.34
C GLY A 122 -10.07 20.52 -7.84
N ARG A 123 -9.95 19.42 -7.09
CA ARG A 123 -9.19 18.23 -7.52
C ARG A 123 -9.81 17.59 -8.76
N ARG A 124 -11.12 17.33 -8.74
CA ARG A 124 -11.84 16.71 -9.87
C ARG A 124 -11.77 17.55 -11.14
N LEU A 125 -11.85 18.88 -11.02
CA LEU A 125 -11.69 19.77 -12.16
C LEU A 125 -10.27 19.72 -12.74
N ARG A 126 -9.23 19.65 -11.90
CA ARG A 126 -7.85 19.47 -12.37
C ARG A 126 -7.66 18.14 -13.08
N GLU A 127 -8.16 17.05 -12.51
CA GLU A 127 -8.14 15.71 -13.11
C GLU A 127 -8.87 15.70 -14.46
N ALA A 128 -10.04 16.33 -14.54
CA ALA A 128 -10.81 16.42 -15.79
C ALA A 128 -10.06 17.21 -16.86
N LYS A 129 -9.45 18.36 -16.50
CA LYS A 129 -8.60 19.13 -17.41
C LYS A 129 -7.42 18.32 -17.92
N GLU A 130 -6.75 17.58 -17.04
CA GLU A 130 -5.61 16.75 -17.43
C GLU A 130 -6.04 15.63 -18.38
N ARG A 131 -7.15 14.94 -18.09
CA ARG A 131 -7.72 13.94 -19.00
C ARG A 131 -8.08 14.51 -20.37
N LEU A 132 -8.67 15.70 -20.41
CA LEU A 132 -8.99 16.38 -21.67
C LEU A 132 -7.74 16.69 -22.49
N ARG A 133 -6.62 17.09 -21.85
CA ARG A 133 -5.34 17.32 -22.53
C ARG A 133 -4.76 16.03 -23.12
N GLN A 134 -4.86 14.93 -22.38
CA GLN A 134 -4.40 13.61 -22.84
C GLN A 134 -5.22 13.12 -24.04
N LEU A 135 -6.53 13.38 -24.07
CA LEU A 135 -7.40 13.07 -25.21
C LEU A 135 -7.13 14.01 -26.40
N GLY A 136 -6.86 15.29 -26.15
CA GLY A 136 -6.49 16.27 -27.20
C GLY A 136 -5.10 16.09 -27.79
N ALA A 137 -4.25 15.24 -27.21
CA ALA A 137 -2.96 14.82 -27.78
C ALA A 137 -3.09 13.64 -28.77
N GLY A 138 -4.31 13.12 -28.96
CA GLY A 138 -4.62 12.01 -29.88
C GLY A 138 -5.36 12.44 -31.16
N GLU A 139 -5.47 13.73 -31.47
CA GLU A 139 -6.14 14.20 -32.68
C GLU A 139 -5.12 14.35 -33.82
N GLY A 140 -4.74 13.21 -34.37
CA GLY A 140 -3.81 13.08 -35.49
C GLY A 140 -3.80 11.68 -36.11
N VAL A 141 -4.89 10.91 -35.95
CA VAL A 141 -5.09 9.74 -36.80
C VAL A 141 -5.73 10.25 -38.09
N VAL A 142 -4.87 10.59 -39.04
CA VAL A 142 -5.24 10.64 -40.45
C VAL A 142 -5.82 9.27 -40.78
N HIS A 143 -7.15 9.20 -40.90
CA HIS A 143 -7.78 8.09 -41.59
C HIS A 143 -7.17 8.05 -43.00
N PRO A 144 -6.51 6.96 -43.43
CA PRO A 144 -6.21 6.81 -44.85
C PRO A 144 -7.56 6.81 -45.60
N PRO A 145 -7.64 7.46 -46.78
CA PRO A 145 -8.87 7.52 -47.54
C PRO A 145 -9.32 6.10 -47.87
N ALA A 146 -10.56 5.78 -47.49
CA ALA A 146 -11.20 4.53 -47.82
C ALA A 146 -11.23 4.37 -49.35
N VAL A 147 -10.46 3.42 -49.87
CA VAL A 147 -10.58 2.99 -51.26
C VAL A 147 -11.92 2.27 -51.38
N VAL A 148 -12.87 2.88 -52.06
CA VAL A 148 -14.18 2.28 -52.34
C VAL A 148 -13.96 1.10 -53.28
N ALA A 149 -14.06 -0.12 -52.74
CA ALA A 149 -14.21 -1.33 -53.55
C ALA A 149 -15.71 -1.51 -53.91
N PRO A 150 -16.03 -1.92 -55.14
CA PRO A 150 -17.42 -2.14 -55.56
C PRO A 150 -18.03 -3.36 -54.86
N ALA A 151 -19.33 -3.25 -54.58
CA ALA A 151 -20.12 -4.19 -53.78
C ALA A 151 -20.21 -5.61 -54.36
N PRO A 152 -20.16 -6.67 -53.52
CA PRO A 152 -20.67 -7.98 -53.88
C PRO A 152 -22.17 -8.12 -53.60
N ALA A 153 -22.87 -8.82 -54.49
CA ALA A 153 -24.31 -9.07 -54.52
C ALA A 153 -24.85 -9.85 -53.29
N PRO A 154 -26.15 -9.73 -52.96
CA PRO A 154 -26.73 -10.39 -51.79
C PRO A 154 -26.99 -11.89 -52.03
N ALA A 155 -26.63 -12.71 -51.05
CA ALA A 155 -27.03 -14.11 -50.93
C ALA A 155 -27.70 -14.35 -49.56
N PRO A 156 -28.54 -15.40 -49.43
CA PRO A 156 -29.81 -15.31 -48.69
C PRO A 156 -29.74 -15.76 -47.22
N ASN A 157 -30.79 -15.36 -46.50
CA ASN A 157 -31.10 -15.66 -45.11
C ASN A 157 -30.97 -17.14 -44.71
N GLY A 158 -30.31 -17.35 -43.57
CA GLY A 158 -30.43 -18.48 -42.63
C GLY A 158 -29.71 -18.06 -41.36
N GLY A 159 -30.35 -17.89 -40.20
CA GLY A 159 -30.99 -18.95 -39.43
C GLY A 159 -29.92 -19.67 -38.63
N GLY A 160 -29.62 -19.24 -37.40
CA GLY A 160 -28.60 -19.87 -36.57
C GLY A 160 -28.31 -19.17 -35.25
N GLU A 161 -28.68 -19.85 -34.18
CA GLU A 161 -28.71 -19.51 -32.75
C GLU A 161 -27.32 -19.59 -32.05
N LEU A 162 -27.28 -19.10 -30.80
CA LEU A 162 -26.31 -19.38 -29.71
C LEU A 162 -25.03 -18.53 -29.61
N GLY A 163 -24.86 -17.87 -28.45
CA GLY A 163 -23.54 -17.32 -28.04
C GLY A 163 -23.53 -16.36 -26.84
N ALA A 164 -23.62 -16.94 -25.63
CA ALA A 164 -23.14 -16.47 -24.31
C ALA A 164 -22.72 -15.00 -24.09
N GLY A 165 -23.39 -14.33 -23.15
CA GLY A 165 -22.90 -13.09 -22.52
C GLY A 165 -21.90 -13.36 -21.39
N PRO A 166 -20.94 -12.44 -21.12
CA PRO A 166 -20.03 -12.56 -20.00
C PRO A 166 -20.72 -12.16 -18.69
N SER A 167 -20.75 -13.10 -17.74
CA SER A 167 -21.18 -12.86 -16.35
C SER A 167 -20.02 -12.22 -15.59
N CYS A 168 -20.26 -11.02 -15.05
CA CYS A 168 -19.35 -10.33 -14.15
C CYS A 168 -19.42 -10.96 -12.75
N SER A 169 -18.46 -11.83 -12.41
CA SER A 169 -18.26 -12.26 -11.02
C SER A 169 -17.31 -11.28 -10.32
N GLY A 170 -17.86 -10.49 -9.40
CA GLY A 170 -17.12 -9.55 -8.58
C GLY A 170 -16.29 -10.19 -7.48
N SER A 171 -15.20 -9.48 -7.15
CA SER A 171 -14.67 -9.27 -5.81
C SER A 171 -14.02 -10.47 -5.08
N SER A 172 -12.78 -10.77 -5.47
CA SER A 172 -11.75 -11.23 -4.53
C SER A 172 -10.46 -10.37 -4.53
N ASP A 173 -10.34 -9.39 -5.44
CA ASP A 173 -9.09 -8.63 -5.63
C ASP A 173 -8.88 -7.46 -4.66
N ALA A 174 -9.91 -7.02 -3.93
CA ALA A 174 -9.80 -5.86 -3.04
C ALA A 174 -9.01 -6.16 -1.75
N MET A 175 -8.99 -7.43 -1.29
CA MET A 175 -8.28 -7.80 -0.07
C MET A 175 -6.79 -8.07 -0.30
N GLU A 176 -6.41 -8.52 -1.51
CA GLU A 176 -5.02 -8.84 -1.83
C GLU A 176 -4.17 -7.59 -2.10
N ALA A 177 -4.78 -6.53 -2.62
CA ALA A 177 -4.14 -5.21 -2.79
C ALA A 177 -3.76 -4.57 -1.44
N PHE A 178 -4.49 -4.88 -0.36
CA PHE A 178 -4.23 -4.34 0.97
C PHE A 178 -2.95 -4.90 1.60
N ASN A 179 -2.54 -6.12 1.23
CA ASN A 179 -1.33 -6.74 1.75
C ASN A 179 -0.10 -6.52 0.84
N LYS A 180 -0.29 -6.42 -0.48
CA LYS A 180 0.79 -6.17 -1.46
C LYS A 180 1.40 -4.75 -1.40
N GLY A 181 0.67 -3.75 -0.91
CA GLY A 181 1.19 -2.37 -0.76
C GLY A 181 2.13 -2.14 0.43
N CYS A 182 2.42 -3.17 1.23
CA CYS A 182 3.22 -3.03 2.46
C CYS A 182 4.69 -3.44 2.31
N ASP A 183 5.13 -3.79 1.09
CA ASP A 183 6.49 -4.24 0.80
C ASP A 183 7.23 -3.26 -0.13
N LEU A 184 7.24 -1.98 0.24
CA LEU A 184 8.22 -1.05 -0.30
C LEU A 184 9.33 -0.91 0.73
N GLY A 185 10.42 -1.65 0.45
CA GLY A 185 11.67 -1.59 1.18
C GLY A 185 12.11 -0.15 1.43
N PHE A 186 12.14 0.23 2.69
CA PHE A 186 12.87 1.41 3.12
C PHE A 186 14.35 1.09 2.99
N SER A 187 14.93 1.54 1.87
CA SER A 187 16.36 1.71 1.70
C SER A 187 16.88 2.61 2.83
N TRP A 188 17.99 2.19 3.40
CA TRP A 188 18.72 2.79 4.49
C TRP A 188 18.95 4.30 4.28
N ILE A 189 18.68 5.09 5.31
CA ILE A 189 19.27 6.42 5.48
C ILE A 189 20.34 6.22 6.56
N GLU A 190 21.60 6.16 6.12
CA GLU A 190 22.76 6.44 6.96
C GLU A 190 22.99 7.95 6.91
N GLU A 191 23.03 8.58 8.09
CA GLU A 191 23.83 9.78 8.35
C GLU A 191 24.34 9.71 9.80
#